data_AF-A0A2D9VDY9-F1
#
_entry.id   AF-A0A2D9VDY9-F1
#
_cell.length_a   1.000
_cell.length_b   1.000
_cell.length_c   1.000
_cell.angle_alpha   90.00
_cell.angle_beta   90.00
_cell.angle_gamma   90.00
#
_symmetry.space_group_name_H-M   'P 1'
#
loop_
_entity.id
_entity.type
_entity.pdbx_description
1 polymer ?
#
loop_
_entity_poly.entity_id
_entity_poly.type
_entity_poly.pdbx_seq_one_letter_code
_entity_poly.pdbx_strand_id
1 'polypeptide(L)'
;MITRLISFLCFSFIFSQHFEVTVNQTGESHLIILQDSITGLDVGDEVGVFDASGVITTVDPGQTPQYGEVLVGAGIWDGTQLEISAIMSIDLSDFNGPILNGGIDGNPVVIKAFDVSESIEVETEITISTGGEFGDLFTVISELTMIEEDVFGCTDDGACNYNDSANIDDGSCEYPEDNFDCDGNCIIDTDCNGECGGDA
;
A
#
# COMPACT_ATOMS: atom_id res chain seq x y z
N MET A 1 35.81 -40.71 -16.29
CA MET A 1 35.85 -39.28 -15.95
C MET A 1 34.61 -38.65 -16.58
N ILE A 2 33.48 -38.72 -15.88
CA ILE A 2 32.18 -38.22 -16.35
C ILE A 2 32.03 -36.84 -15.75
N THR A 3 32.21 -35.81 -16.56
CA THR A 3 32.06 -34.41 -16.20
C THR A 3 30.58 -34.14 -15.95
N ARG A 4 30.16 -34.02 -14.69
CA ARG A 4 28.83 -33.50 -14.34
C ARG A 4 28.82 -32.01 -14.66
N LEU A 5 28.17 -31.63 -15.76
CA LEU A 5 27.69 -30.27 -15.96
C LEU A 5 26.64 -30.01 -14.88
N ILE A 6 27.02 -29.26 -13.85
CA ILE A 6 26.06 -28.60 -12.96
C ILE A 6 25.46 -27.48 -13.82
N SER A 7 24.29 -27.75 -14.39
CA SER A 7 23.42 -26.71 -14.91
C SER A 7 22.99 -25.86 -13.73
N PHE A 8 23.68 -24.76 -13.50
CA PHE A 8 23.16 -23.63 -12.73
C PHE A 8 21.92 -23.14 -13.51
N LEU A 9 20.76 -23.71 -13.19
CA LEU A 9 19.51 -23.03 -13.41
C LEU A 9 19.59 -21.78 -12.54
N CYS A 10 19.97 -20.66 -13.16
CA CYS A 10 19.66 -19.35 -12.66
C CYS A 10 18.13 -19.30 -12.58
N PHE A 11 17.58 -19.66 -11.42
CA PHE A 11 16.25 -19.23 -11.03
C PHE A 11 16.39 -17.72 -10.86
N SER A 12 16.25 -17.00 -11.97
CA SER A 12 15.88 -15.59 -11.92
C SER A 12 14.50 -15.59 -11.31
N PHE A 13 14.42 -15.55 -9.98
CA PHE A 13 13.24 -15.02 -9.31
C PHE A 13 13.14 -13.60 -9.83
N ILE A 14 12.23 -13.40 -10.79
CA ILE A 14 11.76 -12.07 -11.11
C ILE A 14 10.96 -11.69 -9.87
N PHE A 15 11.60 -11.00 -8.93
CA PHE A 15 10.87 -10.28 -7.89
C PHE A 15 10.05 -9.24 -8.64
N SER A 16 8.74 -9.42 -8.69
CA SER A 16 7.84 -8.37 -9.18
C SER A 16 7.88 -7.28 -8.12
N GLN A 17 8.32 -6.09 -8.51
CA GLN A 17 8.23 -4.93 -7.63
C GLN A 17 6.75 -4.57 -7.47
N HIS A 18 6.33 -4.19 -6.27
CA HIS A 18 4.96 -3.72 -6.03
C HIS A 18 4.80 -2.29 -6.57
N PHE A 19 5.73 -1.39 -6.22
CA PHE A 19 5.71 -0.02 -6.70
C PHE A 19 6.42 0.14 -8.05
N GLU A 20 5.70 -0.09 -9.15
CA GLU A 20 6.19 0.14 -10.50
C GLU A 20 5.98 1.60 -10.96
N VAL A 21 7.06 2.39 -10.97
CA VAL A 21 7.03 3.78 -11.45
C VAL A 21 6.80 3.81 -12.96
N THR A 22 5.60 4.22 -13.38
CA THR A 22 5.19 4.29 -14.80
C THR A 22 5.31 5.68 -15.43
N VAL A 23 5.61 6.70 -14.62
CA VAL A 23 5.83 8.06 -15.13
C VAL A 23 7.11 8.15 -15.95
N ASN A 24 7.06 8.88 -17.06
CA ASN A 24 8.22 9.04 -17.93
C ASN A 24 9.20 10.03 -17.31
N GLN A 25 10.52 9.77 -17.44
CA GLN A 25 11.52 10.75 -17.01
C GLN A 25 11.34 12.06 -17.78
N THR A 26 11.07 13.12 -17.04
CA THR A 26 10.86 14.47 -17.57
C THR A 26 12.17 15.26 -17.62
N GLY A 27 13.16 14.86 -16.82
CA GLY A 27 14.41 15.58 -16.62
C GLY A 27 14.39 16.49 -15.38
N GLU A 28 13.22 16.67 -14.75
CA GLU A 28 13.06 17.33 -13.46
C GLU A 28 12.78 16.27 -12.39
N SER A 29 13.48 16.38 -11.26
CA SER A 29 13.37 15.40 -10.17
C SER A 29 13.51 16.06 -8.81
N HIS A 30 12.76 15.55 -7.85
CA HIS A 30 12.86 15.90 -6.44
C HIS A 30 13.58 14.78 -5.68
N LEU A 31 14.55 15.12 -4.82
CA LEU A 31 15.28 14.12 -4.03
C LEU A 31 14.62 13.93 -2.67
N ILE A 32 14.24 12.70 -2.36
CA ILE A 32 13.74 12.27 -1.05
C ILE A 32 14.78 11.37 -0.41
N ILE A 33 15.12 11.66 0.84
CA ILE A 33 16.12 10.93 1.62
C ILE A 33 15.44 10.37 2.86
N LEU A 34 15.42 9.04 2.97
CA LEU A 34 14.99 8.32 4.16
C LEU A 34 16.22 8.01 5.01
N GLN A 35 16.27 8.53 6.24
CA GLN A 35 17.41 8.34 7.13
C GLN A 35 17.48 6.91 7.69
N ASP A 36 18.69 6.44 7.97
CA ASP A 36 18.96 5.15 8.60
C ASP A 36 18.46 5.03 10.06
N SER A 37 17.91 6.12 10.62
CA SER A 37 17.20 6.13 11.90
C SER A 37 15.79 5.52 11.83
N ILE A 38 15.26 5.26 10.63
CA ILE A 38 13.94 4.66 10.44
C ILE A 38 13.98 3.21 10.91
N THR A 39 13.09 2.87 11.85
CA THR A 39 12.93 1.51 12.39
C THR A 39 11.60 0.86 12.02
N GLY A 40 10.70 1.60 11.36
CA GLY A 40 9.36 1.11 10.98
C GLY A 40 9.32 0.37 9.65
N LEU A 41 10.48 0.06 9.04
CA LEU A 41 10.61 -0.71 7.81
C LEU A 41 11.57 -1.87 8.05
N ASP A 42 11.21 -3.05 7.56
CA ASP A 42 12.07 -4.22 7.52
C ASP A 42 12.88 -4.27 6.21
N VAL A 43 14.05 -4.91 6.27
CA VAL A 43 14.92 -5.04 5.10
C VAL A 43 14.22 -5.86 4.02
N GLY A 44 14.03 -5.24 2.86
CA GLY A 44 13.30 -5.81 1.74
C GLY A 44 11.98 -5.10 1.43
N ASP A 45 11.44 -4.32 2.37
CA ASP A 45 10.21 -3.54 2.15
C ASP A 45 10.39 -2.52 1.03
N GLU A 46 9.30 -2.24 0.32
CA GLU A 46 9.31 -1.22 -0.73
C GLU A 46 8.72 0.08 -0.22
N VAL A 47 9.29 1.20 -0.67
CA VAL A 47 8.83 2.54 -0.35
C VAL A 47 8.42 3.22 -1.64
N GLY A 48 7.15 3.61 -1.72
CA GLY A 48 6.59 4.39 -2.82
C GLY A 48 6.45 5.87 -2.43
N VAL A 49 6.87 6.75 -3.32
CA VAL A 49 6.70 8.20 -3.21
C VAL A 49 5.57 8.64 -4.12
N PHE A 50 4.55 9.23 -3.53
CA PHE A 50 3.31 9.62 -4.19
C PHE A 50 3.09 11.12 -4.15
N ASP A 51 2.49 11.63 -5.21
CA ASP A 51 1.81 12.93 -5.21
C ASP A 51 0.31 12.68 -5.29
N ALA A 52 -0.44 13.06 -4.25
CA ALA A 52 -1.90 12.90 -4.19
C ALA A 52 -2.66 13.75 -5.22
N SER A 53 -2.03 14.77 -5.79
CA SER A 53 -2.61 15.67 -6.79
C SER A 53 -1.66 15.93 -7.96
N GLY A 54 -0.89 14.91 -8.35
CA GLY A 54 0.04 14.95 -9.47
C GLY A 54 -0.65 14.86 -10.83
N VAL A 55 0.11 15.06 -11.92
CA VAL A 55 -0.39 14.90 -13.29
C VAL A 55 -0.40 13.42 -13.65
N ILE A 56 -1.57 12.81 -13.81
CA ILE A 56 -1.68 11.34 -13.96
C ILE A 56 -1.22 10.82 -15.32
N THR A 57 -1.43 11.59 -16.38
CA THR A 57 -1.09 11.21 -17.75
C THR A 57 -0.49 12.37 -18.50
N THR A 58 0.51 12.10 -19.34
CA THR A 58 1.03 13.09 -20.27
C THR A 58 -0.07 13.54 -21.22
N VAL A 59 -0.26 14.85 -21.37
CA VAL A 59 -1.27 15.42 -22.28
C VAL A 59 -0.63 16.29 -23.36
N ASP A 60 -1.19 16.20 -24.56
CA ASP A 60 -0.77 16.98 -25.71
C ASP A 60 -1.17 18.48 -25.58
N PRO A 61 -0.51 19.37 -26.33
CA PRO A 61 -0.81 20.80 -26.31
C PRO A 61 -2.29 21.11 -26.54
N GLY A 62 -2.89 21.93 -25.68
CA GLY A 62 -4.29 22.36 -25.79
C GLY A 62 -5.32 21.39 -25.22
N GLN A 63 -4.87 20.31 -24.56
CA GLN A 63 -5.71 19.46 -23.72
C GLN A 63 -5.59 19.87 -22.24
N THR A 64 -6.61 19.57 -21.44
CA THR A 64 -6.58 19.80 -19.99
C THR A 64 -5.97 18.60 -19.28
N PRO A 65 -4.94 18.78 -18.41
CA PRO A 65 -4.39 17.70 -17.62
C PRO A 65 -5.40 17.17 -16.62
N GLN A 66 -5.28 15.88 -16.28
CA GLN A 66 -6.03 15.25 -15.21
C GLN A 66 -5.11 15.14 -13.98
N TYR A 67 -5.67 15.40 -12.80
CA TYR A 67 -4.95 15.39 -11.54
C TYR A 67 -5.46 14.27 -10.65
N GLY A 68 -4.56 13.65 -9.90
CA GLY A 68 -4.86 12.56 -8.98
C GLY A 68 -3.61 11.99 -8.35
N GLU A 69 -3.75 10.85 -7.69
CA GLU A 69 -2.61 10.15 -7.08
C GLU A 69 -1.68 9.59 -8.15
N VAL A 70 -0.38 9.87 -8.03
CA VAL A 70 0.66 9.42 -8.95
C VAL A 70 1.87 8.90 -8.17
N LEU A 71 2.30 7.68 -8.46
CA LEU A 71 3.58 7.14 -8.01
C LEU A 71 4.71 7.79 -8.83
N VAL A 72 5.51 8.62 -8.18
CA VAL A 72 6.56 9.44 -8.82
C VAL A 72 7.96 8.90 -8.58
N GLY A 73 8.14 8.05 -7.58
CA GLY A 73 9.41 7.38 -7.30
C GLY A 73 9.19 6.18 -6.40
N ALA A 74 10.11 5.22 -6.45
CA ALA A 74 10.07 4.04 -5.60
C ALA A 74 11.50 3.59 -5.24
N GLY A 75 11.63 2.90 -4.12
CA GLY A 75 12.90 2.32 -3.65
C GLY A 75 12.65 1.10 -2.77
N ILE A 76 13.72 0.30 -2.55
CA ILE A 76 13.68 -0.84 -1.65
C ILE A 76 14.52 -0.49 -0.43
N TRP A 77 13.96 -0.71 0.76
CA TRP A 77 14.64 -0.49 2.02
C TRP A 77 15.67 -1.59 2.28
N ASP A 78 16.93 -1.22 2.47
CA ASP A 78 18.03 -2.17 2.73
C ASP A 78 18.54 -2.11 4.18
N GLY A 79 17.87 -1.34 5.04
CA GLY A 79 18.29 -1.08 6.41
C GLY A 79 19.32 0.04 6.54
N THR A 80 19.63 0.74 5.46
CA THR A 80 20.47 1.93 5.44
C THR A 80 19.73 3.11 4.81
N GLN A 81 20.37 4.27 4.75
CA GLN A 81 19.78 5.46 4.13
C GLN A 81 19.37 5.18 2.69
N LEU A 82 18.09 5.41 2.39
CA LEU A 82 17.51 5.23 1.06
C LEU A 82 17.27 6.60 0.40
N GLU A 83 17.76 6.73 -0.83
CA GLU A 83 17.59 7.93 -1.66
C GLU A 83 16.65 7.62 -2.83
N ILE A 84 15.54 8.34 -2.92
CA ILE A 84 14.53 8.18 -3.97
C ILE A 84 14.47 9.47 -4.79
N SER A 85 14.67 9.35 -6.10
CA SER A 85 14.47 10.46 -7.04
C SER A 85 13.04 10.42 -7.58
N ALA A 86 12.17 11.28 -7.04
CA ALA A 86 10.81 11.43 -7.55
C ALA A 86 10.80 12.23 -8.85
N ILE A 87 10.06 11.75 -9.84
CA ILE A 87 9.93 12.37 -11.15
C ILE A 87 8.87 13.48 -11.08
N MET A 88 9.27 14.68 -11.47
CA MET A 88 8.41 15.86 -11.46
C MET A 88 7.72 16.05 -12.81
N SER A 89 6.49 16.55 -12.78
CA SER A 89 5.76 17.04 -13.94
C SER A 89 6.46 18.28 -14.51
N ILE A 90 6.42 18.40 -15.84
CA ILE A 90 6.88 19.60 -16.55
C ILE A 90 5.75 20.07 -17.45
N ASP A 91 5.38 21.33 -17.30
CA ASP A 91 4.48 22.02 -18.21
C ASP A 91 5.28 22.73 -19.32
N LEU A 92 5.20 22.21 -20.55
CA LEU A 92 5.82 22.82 -21.73
C LEU A 92 4.81 23.56 -22.62
N SER A 93 3.60 23.82 -22.11
CA SER A 93 2.50 24.42 -22.89
C SER A 93 2.84 25.81 -23.43
N ASP A 94 3.66 26.59 -22.71
CA ASP A 94 4.19 27.88 -23.16
C ASP A 94 5.01 27.79 -24.46
N PHE A 95 5.63 26.63 -24.72
CA PHE A 95 6.37 26.34 -25.93
C PHE A 95 5.56 25.51 -26.93
N ASN A 96 4.23 25.45 -26.75
CA ASN A 96 3.33 24.59 -27.52
C ASN A 96 3.73 23.10 -27.42
N GLY A 97 4.30 22.71 -26.29
CA GLY A 97 4.69 21.34 -25.93
C GLY A 97 3.66 20.66 -25.01
N PRO A 98 3.86 19.35 -24.74
CA PRO A 98 2.98 18.59 -23.86
C PRO A 98 3.18 18.95 -22.39
N ILE A 99 2.21 18.58 -21.54
CA ILE A 99 2.39 18.54 -20.09
C ILE A 99 2.72 17.09 -19.74
N LEU A 100 3.89 16.86 -19.15
CA LEU A 100 4.36 15.51 -18.80
C LEU A 100 3.75 15.06 -17.47
N ASN A 101 3.52 13.75 -17.30
CA ASN A 101 3.05 13.21 -16.02
C ASN A 101 4.16 13.18 -14.96
N GLY A 102 3.77 13.34 -13.69
CA GLY A 102 4.69 13.39 -12.56
C GLY A 102 4.16 14.24 -11.40
N GLY A 103 5.01 14.45 -10.40
CA GLY A 103 4.69 15.24 -9.21
C GLY A 103 4.67 16.75 -9.50
N ILE A 104 3.83 17.50 -8.81
CA ILE A 104 3.68 18.94 -9.01
C ILE A 104 4.39 19.71 -7.90
N ASP A 105 5.10 20.75 -8.30
CA ASP A 105 5.75 21.71 -7.41
C ASP A 105 4.75 22.30 -6.38
N GLY A 106 5.12 22.27 -5.10
CA GLY A 106 4.31 22.74 -3.97
C GLY A 106 3.31 21.72 -3.41
N ASN A 107 3.14 20.55 -4.02
CA ASN A 107 2.34 19.49 -3.42
C ASN A 107 3.13 18.79 -2.29
N PRO A 108 2.45 18.34 -1.22
CA PRO A 108 3.11 17.60 -0.15
C PRO A 108 3.58 16.22 -0.65
N VAL A 109 4.74 15.78 -0.16
CA VAL A 109 5.26 14.43 -0.42
C VAL A 109 4.47 13.42 0.42
N VAL A 110 3.88 12.43 -0.25
CA VAL A 110 3.18 11.30 0.40
C VAL A 110 4.03 10.05 0.26
N ILE A 111 4.13 9.25 1.33
CA ILE A 111 4.87 8.00 1.35
C ILE A 111 3.92 6.86 1.67
N LYS A 112 4.00 5.79 0.91
CA LYS A 112 3.40 4.50 1.23
C LYS A 112 4.48 3.45 1.29
N ALA A 113 4.27 2.44 2.12
CA ALA A 113 5.18 1.31 2.22
C ALA A 113 4.45 0.04 1.79
N PHE A 114 5.22 -0.90 1.24
CA PHE A 114 4.75 -2.24 0.96
C PHE A 114 5.58 -3.21 1.79
N ASP A 115 4.91 -3.85 2.75
CA ASP A 115 5.50 -4.91 3.55
C ASP A 115 5.57 -6.18 2.70
N VAL A 116 6.78 -6.61 2.38
CA VAL A 116 7.00 -7.79 1.53
C VAL A 116 6.69 -9.10 2.27
N SER A 117 6.83 -9.11 3.59
CA SER A 117 6.59 -10.27 4.43
C SER A 117 5.10 -10.60 4.55
N GLU A 118 4.26 -9.57 4.59
CA GLU A 118 2.80 -9.68 4.68
C GLU A 118 2.09 -9.50 3.33
N SER A 119 2.82 -9.02 2.31
CA SER A 119 2.29 -8.74 0.97
C SER A 119 1.15 -7.72 0.97
N ILE A 120 1.29 -6.66 1.78
CA ILE A 120 0.29 -5.61 1.97
C ILE A 120 0.88 -4.21 1.72
N GLU A 121 0.13 -3.36 1.02
CA GLU A 121 0.41 -1.93 0.90
C GLU A 121 -0.26 -1.18 2.05
N VAL A 122 0.52 -0.36 2.75
CA VAL A 122 0.07 0.42 3.90
C VAL A 122 0.43 1.89 3.74
N GLU A 123 -0.47 2.74 4.22
CA GLU A 123 -0.19 4.15 4.37
C GLU A 123 0.87 4.35 5.47
N THR A 124 1.55 5.50 5.48
CA THR A 124 2.59 5.76 6.48
C THR A 124 2.43 7.14 7.14
N GLU A 125 2.74 7.20 8.42
CA GLU A 125 3.00 8.46 9.12
C GLU A 125 4.50 8.75 9.11
N ILE A 126 4.88 9.89 8.53
CA ILE A 126 6.28 10.32 8.40
C ILE A 126 6.58 11.55 9.25
N THR A 127 7.79 11.58 9.81
CA THR A 127 8.37 12.77 10.42
C THR A 127 9.40 13.36 9.46
N ILE A 128 9.13 14.57 8.96
CA ILE A 128 10.02 15.28 8.03
C ILE A 128 10.95 16.19 8.82
N SER A 129 12.27 16.01 8.65
CA SER A 129 13.26 16.88 9.27
C SER A 129 13.57 18.12 8.42
N THR A 130 13.40 18.04 7.09
CA THR A 130 13.66 19.14 6.15
C THR A 130 12.85 18.94 4.87
N GLY A 131 12.37 20.05 4.30
CA GLY A 131 11.51 20.05 3.12
C GLY A 131 10.11 19.55 3.45
N GLY A 132 9.52 18.78 2.55
CA GLY A 132 8.22 18.14 2.72
C GLY A 132 7.24 18.43 1.60
N GLU A 133 7.54 19.42 0.76
CA GLU A 133 6.82 19.68 -0.48
C GLU A 133 7.74 19.34 -1.66
N PHE A 134 7.15 18.84 -2.74
CA PHE A 134 7.85 18.71 -4.00
C PHE A 134 8.31 20.10 -4.47
N GLY A 135 9.55 20.23 -4.93
CA GLY A 135 10.11 21.53 -5.33
C GLY A 135 11.03 22.18 -4.29
N ASP A 136 11.00 21.70 -3.05
CA ASP A 136 12.05 21.99 -2.09
C ASP A 136 13.41 21.49 -2.61
N LEU A 137 14.51 21.94 -1.98
CA LEU A 137 15.85 21.50 -2.40
C LEU A 137 16.03 19.96 -2.28
N PHE A 138 15.45 19.38 -1.23
CA PHE A 138 15.31 17.95 -0.98
C PHE A 138 14.37 17.75 0.22
N THR A 139 13.74 16.57 0.30
CA THR A 139 12.96 16.16 1.47
C THR A 139 13.77 15.14 2.29
N VAL A 140 13.86 15.32 3.60
CA VAL A 140 14.49 14.35 4.51
C VAL A 140 13.47 13.83 5.50
N ILE A 141 13.30 12.52 5.54
CA ILE A 141 12.42 11.79 6.45
C ILE A 141 13.29 11.14 7.53
N SER A 142 13.03 11.51 8.79
CA SER A 142 13.80 11.02 9.94
C SER A 142 13.14 9.85 10.65
N GLU A 143 11.81 9.74 10.55
CA GLU A 143 11.02 8.65 11.13
C GLU A 143 9.89 8.30 10.16
N LEU A 144 9.54 7.02 10.10
CA LEU A 144 8.43 6.48 9.31
C LEU A 144 7.79 5.36 10.11
N THR A 145 6.46 5.41 10.23
CA THR A 145 5.65 4.39 10.88
C THR A 145 4.58 3.92 9.91
N MET A 146 4.49 2.61 9.69
CA MET A 146 3.38 2.01 8.93
C MET A 146 2.10 2.11 9.75
N ILE A 147 1.00 2.52 9.11
CA ILE A 147 -0.31 2.54 9.76
C ILE A 147 -1.17 1.39 9.22
N GLU A 148 -1.59 0.51 10.13
CA GLU A 148 -2.66 -0.44 9.87
C GLU A 148 -4.00 0.27 10.13
N GLU A 149 -4.97 0.10 9.23
CA GLU A 149 -6.31 0.63 9.45
C GLU A 149 -7.02 -0.20 10.52
N ASP A 150 -7.48 0.44 11.59
CA ASP A 150 -8.31 -0.19 12.61
C ASP A 150 -9.72 -0.43 12.03
N VAL A 151 -10.03 -1.68 11.67
CA VAL A 151 -11.34 -2.11 11.21
C VAL A 151 -12.08 -2.82 12.35
N PHE A 152 -13.14 -2.17 12.81
CA PHE A 152 -13.99 -2.67 13.89
C PHE A 152 -15.05 -3.65 13.36
N GLY A 153 -15.25 -4.75 14.09
CA GLY A 153 -16.31 -5.72 13.84
C GLY A 153 -16.10 -7.02 14.61
N CYS A 154 -16.99 -7.99 14.47
CA CYS A 154 -16.82 -9.27 15.16
C CYS A 154 -15.64 -10.07 14.58
N THR A 155 -14.62 -10.34 15.40
CA THR A 155 -13.43 -11.09 15.00
C THR A 155 -13.50 -12.59 15.32
N ASP A 156 -14.58 -13.06 15.95
CA ASP A 156 -14.78 -14.47 16.30
C ASP A 156 -15.39 -15.24 15.11
N ASP A 157 -14.67 -16.23 14.58
CA ASP A 157 -15.09 -17.03 13.42
C ASP A 157 -16.28 -17.97 13.72
N GLY A 158 -16.62 -18.16 14.99
CA GLY A 158 -17.80 -18.88 15.46
C GLY A 158 -19.06 -18.00 15.59
N ALA A 159 -18.95 -16.69 15.40
CA ALA A 159 -20.09 -15.78 15.43
C ALA A 159 -20.81 -15.71 14.08
N CYS A 160 -22.13 -15.49 14.11
CA CYS A 160 -22.99 -15.36 12.94
C CYS A 160 -22.75 -14.10 12.12
N ASN A 161 -22.15 -13.09 12.72
CA ASN A 161 -21.78 -11.83 12.11
C ASN A 161 -20.25 -11.63 12.08
N TYR A 162 -19.49 -12.73 12.03
CA TYR A 162 -18.04 -12.68 11.80
C TYR A 162 -17.71 -11.79 10.60
N ASN A 163 -16.77 -10.86 10.81
CA ASN A 163 -16.26 -9.96 9.78
C ASN A 163 -14.78 -10.28 9.55
N ASP A 164 -14.47 -10.88 8.41
CA ASP A 164 -13.10 -11.25 8.02
C ASP A 164 -12.17 -10.04 7.81
N SER A 165 -12.75 -8.86 7.61
CA SER A 165 -12.02 -7.61 7.44
C SER A 165 -11.75 -6.89 8.77
N ALA A 166 -12.36 -7.33 9.88
CA ALA A 166 -12.16 -6.72 11.19
C ALA A 166 -10.88 -7.22 11.88
N ASN A 167 -10.05 -6.30 12.36
CA ASN A 167 -8.87 -6.58 13.19
C ASN A 167 -9.07 -6.21 14.67
N ILE A 168 -10.17 -5.52 15.00
CA ILE A 168 -10.53 -5.16 16.38
C ILE A 168 -11.98 -5.57 16.68
N ASP A 169 -12.16 -6.42 17.70
CA ASP A 169 -13.48 -6.78 18.21
C ASP A 169 -14.19 -5.55 18.81
N ASP A 170 -15.35 -5.22 18.25
CA ASP A 170 -16.22 -4.13 18.72
C ASP A 170 -17.27 -4.59 19.74
N GLY A 171 -17.27 -5.88 20.08
CA GLY A 171 -18.23 -6.51 20.98
C GLY A 171 -19.61 -6.69 20.35
N SER A 172 -19.73 -6.60 19.02
CA SER A 172 -20.98 -6.83 18.31
C SER A 172 -21.26 -8.30 17.99
N CYS A 173 -20.37 -9.24 18.33
CA CYS A 173 -20.53 -10.66 18.00
C CYS A 173 -21.86 -11.26 18.43
N GLU A 174 -22.61 -11.78 17.47
CA GLU A 174 -23.88 -12.48 17.64
C GLU A 174 -23.64 -13.98 17.44
N TYR A 175 -23.99 -14.79 18.43
CA TYR A 175 -23.84 -16.24 18.38
C TYR A 175 -25.19 -16.91 18.15
N PRO A 176 -25.23 -18.10 17.51
CA PRO A 176 -26.47 -18.82 17.35
C PRO A 176 -27.01 -19.24 18.72
N GLU A 177 -28.34 -19.36 18.83
CA GLU A 177 -28.97 -19.93 20.02
C GLU A 177 -28.54 -21.39 20.22
N ASP A 178 -28.60 -21.88 21.46
CA ASP A 178 -28.29 -23.28 21.76
C ASP A 178 -29.12 -24.22 20.87
N ASN A 179 -28.44 -25.12 20.16
CA ASN A 179 -29.00 -26.09 19.21
C ASN A 179 -29.48 -25.51 17.86
N PHE A 180 -29.17 -24.24 17.56
CA PHE A 180 -29.43 -23.63 16.27
C PHE A 180 -28.13 -23.30 15.53
N ASP A 181 -28.22 -23.12 14.21
CA ASP A 181 -27.20 -22.45 13.41
C ASP A 181 -27.52 -20.96 13.24
N CYS A 182 -26.65 -20.24 12.52
CA CYS A 182 -26.78 -18.80 12.29
C CYS A 182 -27.94 -18.38 11.38
N ASP A 183 -28.54 -19.33 10.66
CA ASP A 183 -29.74 -19.13 9.86
C ASP A 183 -31.01 -19.46 10.66
N GLY A 184 -30.86 -19.85 11.94
CA GLY A 184 -31.96 -20.26 12.81
C GLY A 184 -32.48 -21.67 12.52
N ASN A 185 -31.69 -22.53 11.85
CA ASN A 185 -32.06 -23.93 11.65
C ASN A 185 -31.64 -24.77 12.85
N CYS A 186 -32.50 -25.70 13.25
CA CYS A 186 -32.17 -26.69 14.27
C CYS A 186 -31.07 -27.63 13.78
N ILE A 187 -29.98 -27.77 14.53
CA ILE A 187 -28.85 -28.66 14.19
C ILE A 187 -28.93 -30.04 14.88
N ILE A 188 -29.96 -30.25 15.71
CA ILE A 188 -30.27 -31.53 16.38
C ILE A 188 -31.69 -32.00 16.02
N ASP A 189 -32.12 -33.12 16.59
CA ASP A 189 -33.45 -33.65 16.33
C ASP A 189 -34.55 -32.71 16.89
N THR A 190 -35.59 -32.52 16.09
CA THR A 190 -36.81 -31.83 16.50
C THR A 190 -37.79 -32.85 17.07
N ASP A 191 -38.45 -32.52 18.18
CA ASP A 191 -39.41 -33.41 18.83
C ASP A 191 -40.75 -33.54 18.05
N CYS A 192 -41.68 -34.36 18.58
CA CYS A 192 -42.98 -34.57 17.94
C CYS A 192 -43.94 -33.37 17.98
N ASN A 193 -43.59 -32.30 18.72
CA ASN A 193 -44.33 -31.04 18.79
C ASN A 193 -43.70 -29.93 17.94
N GLY A 194 -42.53 -30.17 17.34
CA GLY A 194 -41.83 -29.19 16.51
C GLY A 194 -40.80 -28.33 17.27
N GLU A 195 -40.42 -28.72 18.49
CA GLU A 195 -39.38 -28.01 19.27
C GLU A 195 -37.98 -28.59 18.99
N CYS A 196 -37.01 -27.72 18.70
CA CYS A 196 -35.61 -28.10 18.49
C CYS A 196 -34.99 -28.56 19.82
N GLY A 197 -34.53 -29.81 19.89
CA GLY A 197 -33.95 -30.36 21.13
C GLY A 197 -34.94 -30.67 22.25
N GLY A 198 -36.23 -30.80 21.92
CA GLY A 198 -37.25 -31.23 22.88
C GLY A 198 -37.17 -32.71 23.22
N ASP A 199 -37.65 -33.08 24.42
CA ASP A 199 -37.70 -34.46 24.95
C ASP A 199 -39.12 -35.09 24.87
N ALA A 200 -40.03 -34.54 24.04
CA ALA A 200 -41.46 -34.86 24.05
C ALA A 200 -41.86 -36.23 23.47
#